data_AF-A0AA37Q4R6-F1
#
_entry.id   AF-A0AA37Q4R6-F1
#
_cell.length_a   1.000
_cell.length_b   1.000
_cell.length_c   1.000
_cell.angle_alpha   90.00
_cell.angle_beta   90.00
_cell.angle_gamma   90.00
#
_symmetry.space_group_name_H-M   'P 1'
#
loop_
_entity.id
_entity.type
_entity.pdbx_description
1 polymer ?
#
loop_
_entity_poly.entity_id
_entity_poly.type
_entity_poly.pdbx_seq_one_letter_code
_entity_poly.pdbx_strand_id
1 'polypeptide(L)'
;MDASWIRYFQAPWLLPAALLLPALVVVLLTVWSRRRKVRAARLGEEALIARLAPDVADTRVRWRIVRLGLAALLAGIALAGPRWGLARNVVHSSGIDVVLALDASLSMLAQDERPSRLDRLKQEVRRLRALSTGDRTALIAFAGRSYILTPLTTDQGALALFLDNLDPSVVGQAGSSLARAIRQATDLLQVGKSGSDRAIVLMSDGEAFEPMEDVQAAAREAAEAGISLVTVGFGSTTGSTIPVREGNSVSEKRDSEGAIVVTRYSPTLLAAAAQAARGTFIPAEATDKAARVRAALSGLRAQRRSLDAGEDLVPRFQWFLAPALLLLVLDTVLGARRPRSVPSRAALRRLMPAMRHAPPHATAPRAAKASAVLAAAWLPLVAAASAVLVGACATPNPLAGRDADQALLAYRRGDVAAALATYRERAQRGSPLARYNLGTALLASDSLDASRAPLDEARRARDPELRWRAHFNLGLAHLEKGLAMQGDSARSDLDAALALYKRALIARPRDMEAKWNYELALRKKQEQSGGGGGGGGGGGQSDSQGSPPPDAPPQQQPKPAGGLGQRQAEELLNAAARDERDVQGRRQKQNPPPPPPGGKDW
;
A
#
# COMPACT_ATOMS: atom_id res chain seq x y z
N MET A 1 -17.28 31.93 3.69
CA MET A 1 -17.27 31.97 2.23
C MET A 1 -16.54 30.74 1.77
N ASP A 2 -17.27 29.76 1.23
CA ASP A 2 -16.71 28.47 0.86
C ASP A 2 -15.72 28.66 -0.29
N ALA A 3 -14.46 28.32 -0.04
CA ALA A 3 -13.36 28.46 -0.99
C ALA A 3 -13.41 27.34 -2.06
N SER A 4 -14.61 27.09 -2.60
CA SER A 4 -14.88 26.08 -3.63
C SER A 4 -14.11 26.35 -4.93
N TRP A 5 -13.65 27.58 -5.16
CA TRP A 5 -12.85 27.94 -6.33
C TRP A 5 -11.41 27.41 -6.26
N ILE A 6 -10.89 27.10 -5.07
CA ILE A 6 -9.52 26.60 -4.88
C ILE A 6 -9.30 25.27 -5.63
N ARG A 7 -10.35 24.45 -5.76
CA ARG A 7 -10.29 23.16 -6.47
C ARG A 7 -9.94 23.27 -7.95
N TYR A 8 -10.14 24.46 -8.56
CA TYR A 8 -9.81 24.71 -9.97
C TYR A 8 -8.35 25.12 -10.20
N PHE A 9 -7.50 25.09 -9.17
CA PHE A 9 -6.07 25.36 -9.28
C PHE A 9 -5.25 24.21 -8.70
N GLN A 10 -4.16 23.86 -9.37
CA GLN A 10 -3.22 22.83 -8.90
C GLN A 10 -2.43 23.25 -7.67
N ALA A 11 -2.01 24.51 -7.67
CA ALA A 11 -1.20 25.10 -6.61
C ALA A 11 -1.80 26.47 -6.26
N PRO A 12 -2.91 26.53 -5.52
CA PRO A 12 -3.60 27.78 -5.18
C PRO A 12 -2.71 28.75 -4.39
N TRP A 13 -1.75 28.23 -3.62
CA TRP A 13 -0.75 29.02 -2.90
C TRP A 13 0.22 29.79 -3.83
N LEU A 14 0.25 29.49 -5.13
CA LEU A 14 1.04 30.22 -6.12
C LEU A 14 0.26 31.37 -6.77
N LEU A 15 -1.03 31.54 -6.50
CA LEU A 15 -1.81 32.68 -7.02
C LEU A 15 -1.23 34.06 -6.66
N PRO A 16 -0.64 34.29 -5.47
CA PRO A 16 0.06 35.53 -5.18
C PRO A 16 1.21 35.83 -6.18
N ALA A 17 1.84 34.80 -6.74
CA ALA A 17 2.89 34.98 -7.75
C ALA A 17 2.35 35.65 -9.04
N ALA A 18 1.08 35.45 -9.38
CA ALA A 18 0.42 36.13 -10.50
C ALA A 18 0.35 37.66 -10.31
N LEU A 19 0.36 38.15 -9.07
CA LEU A 19 0.38 39.58 -8.76
C LEU A 19 1.80 40.10 -8.54
N LEU A 20 2.66 39.31 -7.91
CA LEU A 20 4.04 39.70 -7.58
C LEU A 20 4.94 39.80 -8.83
N LEU A 21 4.81 38.87 -9.78
CA LEU A 21 5.61 38.87 -11.02
C LEU A 21 5.39 40.13 -11.89
N PRO A 22 4.15 40.55 -12.22
CA PRO A 22 3.96 41.77 -12.99
C PRO A 22 4.39 43.02 -12.22
N ALA A 23 4.16 43.08 -10.90
CA ALA A 23 4.61 44.19 -10.07
C ALA A 23 6.14 44.33 -10.10
N LEU A 24 6.86 43.22 -9.97
CA LEU A 24 8.32 43.19 -10.08
C LEU A 24 8.80 43.66 -11.46
N VAL A 25 8.17 43.20 -12.54
CA VAL A 25 8.51 43.63 -13.91
C VAL A 25 8.30 45.13 -14.10
N VAL A 26 7.18 45.67 -13.61
CA VAL A 26 6.89 47.13 -13.67
C VAL A 26 7.94 47.92 -12.88
N VAL A 27 8.29 47.50 -11.67
CA VAL A 27 9.31 48.17 -10.84
C VAL A 27 10.68 48.12 -11.52
N LEU A 28 11.13 46.96 -12.00
CA LEU A 28 12.43 46.82 -12.65
C LEU A 28 12.54 47.67 -13.92
N LEU A 29 11.50 47.67 -14.76
CA LEU A 29 11.50 48.42 -16.02
C LEU A 29 11.38 49.94 -15.79
N THR A 30 10.63 50.38 -14.78
CA THR A 30 10.54 51.81 -14.42
C THR A 30 11.84 52.32 -13.78
N VAL A 31 12.49 51.52 -12.94
CA VAL A 31 13.83 51.85 -12.40
C VAL A 31 14.86 51.89 -13.53
N TRP A 32 14.84 50.91 -14.43
CA TRP A 32 15.70 50.89 -15.61
C TRP A 32 15.50 52.11 -16.50
N SER A 33 14.25 52.49 -16.77
CA SER A 33 13.94 53.66 -17.60
C SER A 33 14.36 54.96 -16.94
N ARG A 34 14.15 55.12 -15.62
CA ARG A 34 14.60 56.27 -14.84
C ARG A 34 16.13 56.37 -14.82
N ARG A 35 16.83 55.27 -14.54
CA ARG A 35 18.30 55.22 -14.55
C ARG A 35 18.86 55.54 -15.94
N ARG A 36 18.22 55.06 -17.00
CA ARG A 36 18.61 55.38 -18.38
C ARG A 36 18.45 56.88 -18.68
N LYS A 37 17.35 57.50 -18.26
CA LYS A 37 17.14 58.96 -18.40
C LYS A 37 18.20 59.76 -17.62
N VAL A 38 18.48 59.39 -16.37
CA VAL A 38 19.50 60.07 -15.54
C VAL A 38 20.91 59.90 -16.13
N ARG A 39 21.27 58.72 -16.64
CA ARG A 39 22.56 58.51 -17.33
C ARG A 39 22.64 59.29 -18.63
N ALA A 40 21.56 59.32 -19.41
CA ALA A 40 21.50 60.10 -20.64
C ALA A 40 21.69 61.60 -20.35
N ALA A 41 21.01 62.15 -19.33
CA ALA A 41 21.17 63.55 -18.92
C ALA A 41 22.60 63.92 -18.49
N ARG A 42 23.44 62.95 -18.12
CA ARG A 42 24.88 63.17 -17.80
C ARG A 42 25.78 63.23 -19.03
N LEU A 43 25.29 62.87 -20.22
CA LEU A 43 26.07 62.74 -21.45
C LEU A 43 25.96 63.95 -22.38
N GLY A 44 25.13 64.96 -22.09
CA GLY A 44 25.02 66.19 -22.88
C GLY A 44 23.65 66.87 -22.81
N GLU A 45 23.47 67.94 -23.59
CA GLU A 45 22.20 68.69 -23.70
C GLU A 45 21.04 67.83 -24.22
N GLU A 46 19.87 67.99 -23.62
CA GLU A 46 18.66 67.19 -23.85
C GLU A 46 18.21 67.20 -25.33
N ALA A 47 18.43 68.31 -26.03
CA ALA A 47 18.12 68.48 -27.44
C ALA A 47 19.03 67.65 -28.38
N LEU A 48 20.31 67.46 -28.03
CA LEU A 48 21.27 66.68 -28.82
C LEU A 48 21.02 65.17 -28.64
N ILE A 49 20.73 64.76 -27.40
CA ILE A 49 20.42 63.36 -27.05
C ILE A 49 19.11 62.91 -27.71
N ALA A 50 18.08 63.77 -27.74
CA ALA A 50 16.83 63.47 -28.42
C ALA A 50 17.00 63.26 -29.94
N ARG A 51 18.03 63.86 -30.55
CA ARG A 51 18.38 63.69 -31.98
C ARG A 51 19.24 62.46 -32.26
N LEU A 52 20.21 62.14 -31.40
CA LEU A 52 21.08 60.95 -31.58
C LEU A 52 20.42 59.65 -31.11
N ALA A 53 19.48 59.71 -30.16
CA ALA A 53 18.80 58.54 -29.60
C ALA A 53 17.28 58.79 -29.47
N PRO A 54 16.51 58.75 -30.58
CA PRO A 54 15.05 58.89 -30.54
C PRO A 54 14.35 57.78 -29.73
N ASP A 55 15.06 56.73 -29.31
CA ASP A 55 14.63 55.67 -28.39
C ASP A 55 14.46 56.07 -26.93
N VAL A 56 14.73 57.34 -26.59
CA VAL A 56 14.40 57.89 -25.26
C VAL A 56 12.91 58.32 -25.18
N ALA A 57 12.15 58.23 -26.28
CA ALA A 57 10.71 58.50 -26.29
C ALA A 57 9.94 57.57 -25.31
N ASP A 58 9.28 58.20 -24.33
CA ASP A 58 8.66 57.56 -23.17
C ASP A 58 7.57 56.52 -23.55
N THR A 59 6.95 56.70 -24.72
CA THR A 59 5.85 55.85 -25.21
C THR A 59 6.28 54.42 -25.52
N ARG A 60 7.49 54.19 -26.08
CA ARG A 60 7.97 52.82 -26.39
C ARG A 60 8.24 52.00 -25.11
N VAL A 61 8.76 52.65 -24.08
CA VAL A 61 9.03 52.02 -22.78
C VAL A 61 7.73 51.68 -22.06
N ARG A 62 6.73 52.58 -22.08
CA ARG A 62 5.39 52.32 -21.50
C ARG A 62 4.72 51.08 -22.13
N TRP A 63 4.71 50.97 -23.47
CA TRP A 63 4.15 49.80 -24.15
C TRP A 63 4.92 48.50 -23.86
N ARG A 64 6.23 48.58 -23.64
CA ARG A 64 7.06 47.45 -23.23
C ARG A 64 6.72 47.00 -21.81
N ILE A 65 6.53 47.93 -20.87
CA ILE A 65 6.08 47.64 -19.50
C ILE A 65 4.71 46.95 -19.52
N VAL A 66 3.77 47.45 -20.31
CA VAL A 66 2.43 46.85 -20.44
C VAL A 66 2.50 45.42 -21.00
N ARG A 67 3.26 45.19 -22.09
CA ARG A 67 3.40 43.85 -22.68
C ARG A 67 4.08 42.85 -21.74
N LEU A 68 5.20 43.23 -21.13
CA LEU A 68 5.95 42.34 -20.23
C LEU A 68 5.22 42.12 -18.91
N GLY A 69 4.50 43.13 -18.40
CA GLY A 69 3.62 42.99 -17.24
C GLY A 69 2.46 42.03 -17.53
N LEU A 70 1.82 42.15 -18.70
CA LEU A 70 0.75 41.23 -19.11
C LEU A 70 1.27 39.79 -19.31
N ALA A 71 2.46 39.62 -19.90
CA ALA A 71 3.10 38.32 -20.04
C ALA A 71 3.40 37.68 -18.67
N ALA A 72 3.90 38.47 -17.72
CA ALA A 72 4.19 38.02 -16.35
C ALA A 72 2.93 37.63 -15.56
N LEU A 73 1.84 38.39 -15.73
CA LEU A 73 0.53 38.06 -15.15
C LEU A 73 0.03 36.71 -15.67
N LEU A 74 0.01 36.52 -16.99
CA LEU A 74 -0.45 35.28 -17.63
C LEU A 74 0.43 34.08 -17.25
N ALA A 75 1.75 34.28 -17.16
CA ALA A 75 2.68 33.26 -16.69
C ALA A 75 2.44 32.88 -15.23
N GLY A 76 2.16 33.84 -14.34
CA GLY A 76 1.84 33.57 -12.95
C GLY A 76 0.51 32.84 -12.76
N ILE A 77 -0.51 33.16 -13.58
CA ILE A 77 -1.77 32.39 -13.61
C ILE A 77 -1.51 30.97 -14.11
N ALA A 78 -0.70 30.80 -15.16
CA ALA A 78 -0.32 29.47 -15.66
C ALA A 78 0.41 28.65 -14.58
N LEU A 79 1.25 29.29 -13.77
CA LEU A 79 2.01 28.66 -12.67
C LEU A 79 1.09 28.13 -11.55
N ALA A 80 -0.02 28.80 -11.28
CA ALA A 80 -1.04 28.31 -10.33
C ALA A 80 -1.78 27.06 -10.84
N GLY A 81 -1.65 26.74 -12.13
CA GLY A 81 -2.16 25.53 -12.76
C GLY A 81 -3.69 25.47 -12.83
N PRO A 82 -4.36 26.38 -13.57
CA PRO A 82 -5.80 26.35 -13.74
C PRO A 82 -6.21 25.03 -14.39
N ARG A 83 -7.26 24.42 -13.86
CA ARG A 83 -7.78 23.11 -14.27
C ARG A 83 -9.30 23.15 -14.40
N TRP A 84 -9.80 22.64 -15.52
CA TRP A 84 -11.23 22.52 -15.79
C TRP A 84 -11.52 21.46 -16.86
N GLY A 85 -12.75 20.95 -16.84
CA GLY A 85 -13.18 19.85 -17.69
C GLY A 85 -12.85 18.50 -17.06
N LEU A 86 -13.77 17.56 -17.19
CA LEU A 86 -13.66 16.22 -16.61
C LEU A 86 -12.77 15.35 -17.52
N ALA A 87 -11.62 14.92 -17.01
CA ALA A 87 -10.88 13.82 -17.62
C ALA A 87 -11.43 12.52 -17.02
N ARG A 88 -11.95 11.64 -17.87
CA ARG A 88 -12.16 10.24 -17.47
C ARG A 88 -10.79 9.56 -17.50
N ASN A 89 -10.05 9.66 -16.40
CA ASN A 89 -8.79 8.95 -16.28
C ASN A 89 -9.11 7.45 -16.13
N VAL A 90 -8.73 6.66 -17.13
CA VAL A 90 -8.81 5.19 -17.03
C VAL A 90 -7.61 4.77 -16.20
N VAL A 91 -7.76 4.77 -14.87
CA VAL A 91 -6.78 4.14 -13.98
C VAL A 91 -6.74 2.66 -14.36
N HIS A 92 -5.63 2.21 -14.90
CA HIS A 92 -5.38 0.79 -15.12
C HIS A 92 -5.41 0.11 -13.74
N SER A 93 -6.44 -0.69 -13.49
CA SER A 93 -6.65 -1.34 -12.18
C SER A 93 -5.52 -2.32 -11.89
N SER A 94 -4.88 -2.16 -10.74
CA SER A 94 -4.32 -3.28 -9.98
C SER A 94 -5.37 -4.40 -9.89
N GLY A 95 -4.96 -5.66 -10.07
CA GLY A 95 -5.85 -6.83 -9.97
C GLY A 95 -6.63 -6.88 -8.65
N ILE A 96 -7.72 -7.65 -8.61
CA ILE A 96 -8.52 -7.88 -7.41
C ILE A 96 -7.76 -8.86 -6.52
N ASP A 97 -7.85 -8.68 -5.20
CA ASP A 97 -7.43 -9.66 -4.22
C ASP A 97 -8.61 -10.57 -3.90
N VAL A 98 -8.49 -11.84 -4.30
CA VAL A 98 -9.56 -12.84 -4.15
C VAL A 98 -9.11 -13.94 -3.21
N VAL A 99 -9.86 -14.22 -2.16
CA VAL A 99 -9.69 -15.46 -1.38
C VAL A 99 -10.72 -16.48 -1.84
N LEU A 100 -10.26 -17.64 -2.29
CA LEU A 100 -11.10 -18.79 -2.58
C LEU A 100 -11.14 -19.68 -1.34
N ALA A 101 -12.26 -19.71 -0.64
CA ALA A 101 -12.51 -20.60 0.49
C ALA A 101 -13.26 -21.84 -0.02
N LEU A 102 -12.58 -22.98 -0.02
CA LEU A 102 -13.03 -24.23 -0.63
C LEU A 102 -13.38 -25.23 0.46
N ASP A 103 -14.61 -25.75 0.42
CA ASP A 103 -15.03 -26.83 1.30
C ASP A 103 -14.35 -28.14 0.87
N ALA A 104 -13.67 -28.77 1.82
CA ALA A 104 -13.01 -30.06 1.67
C ALA A 104 -13.46 -31.02 2.79
N SER A 105 -14.70 -30.88 3.25
CA SER A 105 -15.35 -31.88 4.11
C SER A 105 -15.65 -33.17 3.35
N LEU A 106 -15.95 -34.25 4.08
CA LEU A 106 -16.24 -35.56 3.50
C LEU A 106 -17.48 -35.55 2.60
N SER A 107 -18.47 -34.70 2.87
CA SER A 107 -19.67 -34.57 2.03
C SER A 107 -19.36 -34.13 0.60
N MET A 108 -18.23 -33.42 0.40
CA MET A 108 -17.77 -33.01 -0.92
C MET A 108 -17.25 -34.18 -1.78
N LEU A 109 -17.08 -35.39 -1.22
CA LEU A 109 -16.78 -36.60 -2.00
C LEU A 109 -18.02 -37.25 -2.63
N ALA A 110 -19.23 -36.78 -2.30
CA ALA A 110 -20.46 -37.27 -2.92
C ALA A 110 -20.45 -37.09 -4.45
N GLN A 111 -21.14 -37.99 -5.15
CA GLN A 111 -21.09 -38.13 -6.62
C GLN A 111 -22.39 -37.67 -7.33
N ASP A 112 -23.23 -36.90 -6.64
CA ASP A 112 -24.38 -36.22 -7.25
C ASP A 112 -23.96 -35.23 -8.33
N GLU A 113 -22.79 -34.60 -8.19
CA GLU A 113 -22.09 -33.93 -9.28
C GLU A 113 -20.87 -34.77 -9.73
N ARG A 114 -20.88 -35.25 -10.97
CA ARG A 114 -19.79 -36.10 -11.48
C ARG A 114 -18.51 -35.29 -11.76
N PRO A 115 -17.31 -35.83 -11.45
CA PRO A 115 -17.06 -37.13 -10.80
C PRO A 115 -17.27 -37.12 -9.27
N SER A 116 -17.00 -36.01 -8.60
CA SER A 116 -17.41 -35.71 -7.21
C SER A 116 -17.69 -34.20 -7.07
N ARG A 117 -18.41 -33.77 -6.02
CA ARG A 117 -18.62 -32.33 -5.75
C ARG A 117 -17.29 -31.58 -5.64
N LEU A 118 -16.29 -32.16 -4.98
CA LEU A 118 -14.95 -31.59 -4.82
C LEU A 118 -14.23 -31.46 -6.16
N ASP A 119 -14.26 -32.49 -7.00
CA ASP A 119 -13.64 -32.43 -8.33
C ASP A 119 -14.33 -31.40 -9.23
N ARG A 120 -15.64 -31.30 -9.12
CA ARG A 120 -16.43 -30.30 -9.84
C ARG A 120 -16.09 -28.88 -9.38
N LEU A 121 -15.93 -28.68 -8.08
CA LEU A 121 -15.44 -27.44 -7.49
C LEU A 121 -14.03 -27.10 -8.01
N LYS A 122 -13.09 -28.05 -8.03
CA LYS A 122 -11.74 -27.85 -8.59
C LYS A 122 -11.80 -27.39 -10.05
N GLN A 123 -12.67 -28.00 -10.86
CA GLN A 123 -12.86 -27.59 -12.26
C GLN A 123 -13.37 -26.16 -12.39
N GLU A 124 -14.35 -25.76 -11.57
CA GLU A 124 -14.87 -24.39 -11.58
C GLU A 124 -13.84 -23.37 -11.09
N VAL A 125 -12.99 -23.72 -10.10
CA VAL A 125 -11.85 -22.89 -9.70
C VAL A 125 -10.85 -22.71 -10.85
N ARG A 126 -10.47 -23.78 -11.56
CA ARG A 126 -9.57 -23.70 -12.72
C ARG A 126 -10.16 -22.80 -13.81
N ARG A 127 -11.46 -22.95 -14.11
CA ARG A 127 -12.17 -22.08 -15.07
C ARG A 127 -12.16 -20.63 -14.62
N LEU A 128 -12.50 -20.35 -13.36
CA LEU A 128 -12.48 -19.00 -12.81
C LEU A 128 -11.09 -18.36 -12.95
N ARG A 129 -10.02 -19.11 -12.63
CA ARG A 129 -8.64 -18.63 -12.74
C ARG A 129 -8.22 -18.36 -14.19
N ALA A 130 -8.65 -19.18 -15.14
CA ALA A 130 -8.40 -18.93 -16.57
C ALA A 130 -9.07 -17.63 -17.05
N LEU A 131 -10.20 -17.25 -16.45
CA LEU A 131 -10.93 -16.03 -16.79
C LEU A 131 -10.41 -14.77 -16.03
N SER A 132 -9.56 -14.93 -15.01
CA SER A 132 -9.08 -13.90 -14.08
C SER A 132 -7.54 -13.92 -13.95
N THR A 133 -6.82 -13.82 -15.07
CA THR A 133 -5.35 -13.96 -15.14
C THR A 133 -4.56 -12.88 -14.38
N GLY A 134 -5.12 -11.69 -14.20
CA GLY A 134 -4.45 -10.56 -13.51
C GLY A 134 -4.74 -10.44 -12.01
N ASP A 135 -5.60 -11.31 -11.44
CA ASP A 135 -6.05 -11.22 -10.06
C ASP A 135 -5.12 -12.01 -9.11
N ARG A 136 -4.80 -11.43 -7.95
CA ARG A 136 -4.10 -12.14 -6.88
C ARG A 136 -5.11 -13.03 -6.17
N THR A 137 -4.79 -14.31 -6.05
CA THR A 137 -5.66 -15.27 -5.38
C THR A 137 -4.94 -15.98 -4.26
N ALA A 138 -5.65 -16.13 -3.14
CA ALA A 138 -5.30 -17.01 -2.04
C ALA A 138 -6.26 -18.19 -2.04
N LEU A 139 -5.77 -19.36 -1.60
CA LEU A 139 -6.56 -20.57 -1.44
C LEU A 139 -6.66 -20.91 0.05
N ILE A 140 -7.88 -21.11 0.51
CA ILE A 140 -8.20 -21.62 1.84
C ILE A 140 -9.00 -22.90 1.65
N ALA A 141 -8.61 -23.96 2.36
CA ALA A 141 -9.40 -25.18 2.46
C ALA A 141 -10.01 -25.27 3.84
N PHE A 142 -11.29 -25.65 3.93
CA PHE A 142 -11.96 -25.77 5.21
C PHE A 142 -12.87 -27.00 5.30
N ALA A 143 -13.05 -27.45 6.54
CA ALA A 143 -14.00 -28.46 7.00
C ALA A 143 -14.32 -28.07 8.45
N GLY A 144 -14.05 -28.89 9.47
CA GLY A 144 -14.19 -28.48 10.88
C GLY A 144 -13.20 -27.40 11.32
N ARG A 145 -12.08 -27.27 10.58
CA ARG A 145 -11.08 -26.19 10.69
C ARG A 145 -10.84 -25.58 9.32
N SER A 146 -10.18 -24.42 9.31
CA SER A 146 -9.85 -23.68 8.09
C SER A 146 -8.34 -23.48 8.01
N TYR A 147 -7.75 -23.82 6.86
CA TYR A 147 -6.31 -23.78 6.60
C TYR A 147 -6.01 -22.95 5.35
N ILE A 148 -5.02 -22.07 5.45
CA ILE A 148 -4.52 -21.31 4.31
C ILE A 148 -3.56 -22.24 3.54
N LEU A 149 -3.96 -22.64 2.34
CA LEU A 149 -3.12 -23.44 1.44
C LEU A 149 -2.12 -22.57 0.68
N THR A 150 -2.57 -21.39 0.25
CA THR A 150 -1.73 -20.45 -0.49
C THR A 150 -2.07 -19.03 -0.08
N PRO A 151 -1.06 -18.19 0.25
CA PRO A 151 -1.28 -16.76 0.43
C PRO A 151 -1.64 -16.08 -0.90
N LEU A 152 -1.95 -14.78 -0.88
CA LEU A 152 -2.29 -14.02 -2.08
C LEU A 152 -1.13 -14.06 -3.09
N THR A 153 -1.37 -14.68 -4.24
CA THR A 153 -0.39 -14.80 -5.32
C THR A 153 -1.03 -14.65 -6.70
N THR A 154 -0.27 -14.16 -7.67
CA THR A 154 -0.66 -14.21 -9.09
C THR A 154 -0.21 -15.51 -9.78
N ASP A 155 0.64 -16.31 -9.13
CA ASP A 155 1.20 -17.53 -9.68
C ASP A 155 0.14 -18.62 -9.88
N GLN A 156 -0.19 -18.90 -11.13
CA GLN A 156 -1.17 -19.93 -11.49
C GLN A 156 -0.65 -21.34 -11.27
N GLY A 157 0.66 -21.57 -11.42
CA GLY A 157 1.28 -22.88 -11.22
C GLY A 157 1.20 -23.29 -9.76
N ALA A 158 1.56 -22.39 -8.84
CA ALA A 158 1.45 -22.63 -7.41
C ALA A 158 0.00 -22.96 -6.99
N LEU A 159 -0.97 -22.15 -7.43
CA LEU A 159 -2.38 -22.39 -7.13
C LEU A 159 -2.89 -23.73 -7.69
N ALA A 160 -2.47 -24.10 -8.90
CA ALA A 160 -2.83 -25.38 -9.50
C ALA A 160 -2.29 -26.56 -8.68
N LEU A 161 -1.03 -26.50 -8.23
CA LEU A 161 -0.42 -27.56 -7.40
C LEU A 161 -1.18 -27.79 -6.09
N PHE A 162 -1.58 -26.71 -5.39
CA PHE A 162 -2.36 -26.85 -4.15
C PHE A 162 -3.79 -27.31 -4.40
N LEU A 163 -4.41 -26.86 -5.49
CA LEU A 163 -5.76 -27.29 -5.87
C LEU A 163 -5.81 -28.77 -6.28
N ASP A 164 -4.79 -29.25 -6.98
CA ASP A 164 -4.71 -30.64 -7.42
C ASP A 164 -4.60 -31.59 -6.23
N ASN A 165 -3.77 -31.22 -5.25
CA ASN A 165 -3.56 -31.98 -4.01
C ASN A 165 -4.62 -31.72 -2.92
N LEU A 166 -5.64 -30.93 -3.19
CA LEU A 166 -6.72 -30.69 -2.22
C LEU A 166 -7.54 -31.97 -2.02
N ASP A 167 -7.48 -32.54 -0.83
CA ASP A 167 -8.22 -33.75 -0.43
C ASP A 167 -8.76 -33.58 1.00
N PRO A 168 -9.92 -34.18 1.35
CA PRO A 168 -10.47 -34.08 2.71
C PRO A 168 -9.53 -34.54 3.82
N SER A 169 -8.61 -35.48 3.52
CA SER A 169 -7.57 -35.92 4.46
C SER A 169 -6.61 -34.81 4.88
N VAL A 170 -6.43 -33.76 4.07
CA VAL A 170 -5.52 -32.63 4.35
C VAL A 170 -6.05 -31.76 5.49
N VAL A 171 -7.37 -31.65 5.64
CA VAL A 171 -7.99 -30.77 6.65
C VAL A 171 -8.07 -31.44 8.03
N GLY A 172 -7.95 -32.77 8.11
CA GLY A 172 -7.68 -33.56 9.32
C GLY A 172 -8.76 -33.56 10.41
N GLN A 173 -9.74 -32.65 10.34
CA GLN A 173 -10.90 -32.58 11.23
C GLN A 173 -12.16 -32.46 10.40
N ALA A 174 -13.08 -33.41 10.54
CA ALA A 174 -14.36 -33.37 9.84
C ALA A 174 -15.36 -32.41 10.51
N GLY A 175 -16.53 -32.28 9.88
CA GLY A 175 -17.44 -31.15 10.03
C GLY A 175 -17.22 -30.07 8.97
N SER A 176 -18.01 -29.00 9.02
CA SER A 176 -17.90 -27.84 8.13
C SER A 176 -18.14 -26.56 8.94
N SER A 177 -17.19 -25.61 8.90
CA SER A 177 -17.22 -24.36 9.64
C SER A 177 -17.08 -23.16 8.69
N LEU A 178 -18.22 -22.72 8.17
CA LEU A 178 -18.32 -21.59 7.24
C LEU A 178 -17.91 -20.28 7.93
N ALA A 179 -18.31 -20.08 9.19
CA ALA A 179 -18.02 -18.84 9.91
C ALA A 179 -16.50 -18.66 10.13
N ARG A 180 -15.77 -19.75 10.42
CA ARG A 180 -14.31 -19.71 10.56
C ARG A 180 -13.61 -19.47 9.22
N ALA A 181 -14.08 -20.09 8.15
CA ALA A 181 -13.53 -19.88 6.81
C ALA A 181 -13.67 -18.41 6.37
N ILE A 182 -14.85 -17.81 6.58
CA ILE A 182 -15.09 -16.39 6.25
C ILE A 182 -14.18 -15.47 7.07
N ARG A 183 -14.04 -15.70 8.38
CA ARG A 183 -13.14 -14.91 9.23
C ARG A 183 -11.68 -15.03 8.81
N GLN A 184 -11.19 -16.24 8.57
CA GLN A 184 -9.80 -16.44 8.14
C GLN A 184 -9.53 -15.80 6.77
N ALA A 185 -10.48 -15.89 5.85
CA ALA A 185 -10.40 -15.21 4.56
C ALA A 185 -10.38 -13.68 4.71
N THR A 186 -11.18 -13.15 5.64
CA THR A 186 -11.23 -11.73 5.99
C THR A 186 -9.89 -11.26 6.54
N ASP A 187 -9.32 -11.99 7.50
CA ASP A 187 -8.01 -11.67 8.10
C ASP A 187 -6.91 -11.64 7.02
N LEU A 188 -6.89 -12.64 6.13
CA LEU A 188 -5.90 -12.73 5.05
C LEU A 188 -5.96 -11.50 4.11
N LEU A 189 -7.18 -11.06 3.77
CA LEU A 189 -7.40 -9.87 2.93
C LEU A 189 -7.13 -8.55 3.64
N GLN A 190 -7.16 -8.52 4.97
CA GLN A 190 -6.83 -7.32 5.76
C GLN A 190 -5.33 -7.13 5.93
N VAL A 191 -4.54 -8.22 6.00
CA VAL A 191 -3.08 -8.14 6.07
C VAL A 191 -2.48 -7.49 4.81
N GLY A 192 -3.11 -7.69 3.65
CA GLY A 192 -2.76 -7.01 2.40
C GLY A 192 -3.13 -5.53 2.42
N LYS A 193 -2.16 -4.63 2.64
CA LYS A 193 -2.33 -3.16 2.56
C LYS A 193 -2.48 -2.63 1.14
N SER A 194 -3.16 -3.35 0.27
CA SER A 194 -3.33 -2.96 -1.13
C SER A 194 -4.68 -2.26 -1.29
N GLY A 195 -4.70 -1.09 -1.92
CA GLY A 195 -5.93 -0.36 -2.24
C GLY A 195 -6.79 -1.04 -3.33
N SER A 196 -6.54 -2.31 -3.63
CA SER A 196 -7.28 -3.12 -4.58
C SER A 196 -8.63 -3.55 -4.01
N ASP A 197 -9.57 -3.85 -4.92
CA ASP A 197 -10.83 -4.47 -4.55
C ASP A 197 -10.57 -5.86 -3.94
N ARG A 198 -11.35 -6.21 -2.92
CA ARG A 198 -11.17 -7.43 -2.13
C ARG A 198 -12.45 -8.25 -2.15
N ALA A 199 -12.32 -9.53 -2.40
CA ALA A 199 -13.47 -10.44 -2.44
C ALA A 199 -13.15 -11.82 -1.86
N ILE A 200 -14.16 -12.44 -1.25
CA ILE A 200 -14.13 -13.82 -0.77
C ILE A 200 -15.10 -14.61 -1.64
N VAL A 201 -14.65 -15.71 -2.21
CA VAL A 201 -15.50 -16.69 -2.90
C VAL A 201 -15.53 -17.95 -2.06
N LEU A 202 -16.68 -18.22 -1.43
CA LEU A 202 -16.93 -19.39 -0.60
C LEU A 202 -17.63 -20.46 -1.45
N MET A 203 -17.05 -21.66 -1.53
CA MET A 203 -17.55 -22.77 -2.34
C MET A 203 -17.82 -23.96 -1.42
N SER A 204 -19.09 -24.38 -1.30
CA SER A 204 -19.52 -25.43 -0.35
C SER A 204 -20.87 -26.03 -0.75
N ASP A 205 -21.22 -27.18 -0.19
CA ASP A 205 -22.57 -27.73 -0.22
C ASP A 205 -23.51 -27.10 0.85
N GLY A 206 -22.96 -26.24 1.71
CA GLY A 206 -23.71 -25.50 2.72
C GLY A 206 -24.20 -26.36 3.89
N GLU A 207 -23.79 -27.63 3.97
CA GLU A 207 -24.16 -28.55 5.04
C GLU A 207 -23.23 -28.34 6.27
N ALA A 208 -23.48 -27.25 7.01
CA ALA A 208 -22.74 -26.92 8.22
C ALA A 208 -23.62 -26.96 9.47
N PHE A 209 -23.04 -27.40 10.59
CA PHE A 209 -23.70 -27.52 11.90
C PHE A 209 -23.31 -26.35 12.80
N GLU A 210 -23.47 -25.13 12.29
CA GLU A 210 -23.19 -23.89 13.01
C GLU A 210 -24.47 -23.06 13.18
N PRO A 211 -24.60 -22.27 14.26
CA PRO A 211 -25.68 -21.31 14.38
C PRO A 211 -25.68 -20.34 13.19
N MET A 212 -26.85 -20.13 12.59
CA MET A 212 -27.04 -19.17 11.48
C MET A 212 -26.48 -17.78 11.82
N GLU A 213 -26.63 -17.37 13.08
CA GLU A 213 -26.17 -16.08 13.59
C GLU A 213 -24.65 -15.91 13.49
N ASP A 214 -23.87 -16.96 13.74
CA ASP A 214 -22.41 -16.91 13.70
C ASP A 214 -21.89 -16.74 12.27
N VAL A 215 -22.54 -17.41 11.31
CA VAL A 215 -22.21 -17.29 9.88
C VAL A 215 -22.57 -15.90 9.37
N GLN A 216 -23.75 -15.38 9.76
CA GLN A 216 -24.16 -14.01 9.41
C GLN A 216 -23.25 -12.96 10.05
N ALA A 217 -22.81 -13.15 11.29
CA ALA A 217 -21.89 -12.24 11.97
C ALA A 217 -20.54 -12.18 11.25
N ALA A 218 -19.96 -13.32 10.89
CA ALA A 218 -18.73 -13.39 10.11
C ALA A 218 -18.88 -12.73 8.72
N ALA A 219 -20.03 -12.92 8.07
CA ALA A 219 -20.32 -12.30 6.79
C ALA A 219 -20.48 -10.76 6.88
N ARG A 220 -21.10 -10.25 7.96
CA ARG A 220 -21.20 -8.80 8.23
C ARG A 220 -19.83 -8.19 8.49
N GLU A 221 -18.98 -8.86 9.28
CA GLU A 221 -17.61 -8.43 9.54
C GLU A 221 -16.80 -8.28 8.23
N ALA A 222 -16.93 -9.24 7.31
CA ALA A 222 -16.31 -9.13 5.99
C ALA A 222 -16.83 -7.91 5.20
N ALA A 223 -18.14 -7.67 5.20
CA ALA A 223 -18.74 -6.53 4.51
C ALA A 223 -18.34 -5.18 5.12
N GLU A 224 -18.25 -5.09 6.44
CA GLU A 224 -17.76 -3.90 7.17
C GLU A 224 -16.30 -3.60 6.84
N ALA A 225 -15.48 -4.64 6.62
CA ALA A 225 -14.11 -4.49 6.11
C ALA A 225 -14.04 -4.08 4.62
N GLY A 226 -15.19 -3.88 3.96
CA GLY A 226 -15.28 -3.54 2.54
C GLY A 226 -14.88 -4.70 1.61
N ILE A 227 -15.04 -5.95 2.08
CA ILE A 227 -14.77 -7.17 1.34
C ILE A 227 -16.10 -7.74 0.85
N SER A 228 -16.18 -8.06 -0.44
CA SER A 228 -17.41 -8.62 -1.02
C SER A 228 -17.43 -10.14 -0.93
N LEU A 229 -18.53 -10.71 -0.47
CA LEU A 229 -18.71 -12.15 -0.35
C LEU A 229 -19.50 -12.71 -1.53
N VAL A 230 -18.98 -13.77 -2.16
CA VAL A 230 -19.67 -14.55 -3.18
C VAL A 230 -19.77 -15.98 -2.67
N THR A 231 -20.98 -16.53 -2.54
CA THR A 231 -21.17 -17.92 -2.11
C THR A 231 -21.62 -18.76 -3.30
N VAL A 232 -21.06 -19.97 -3.42
CA VAL A 232 -21.30 -20.90 -4.54
C VAL A 232 -21.68 -22.26 -3.98
N GLY A 233 -22.88 -22.73 -4.32
CA GLY A 233 -23.39 -24.03 -3.94
C GLY A 233 -22.88 -25.17 -4.82
N PHE A 234 -22.71 -26.34 -4.22
CA PHE A 234 -22.45 -27.62 -4.90
C PHE A 234 -23.33 -28.73 -4.32
N GLY A 235 -23.72 -29.68 -5.15
CA GLY A 235 -24.53 -30.84 -4.80
C GLY A 235 -26.02 -30.71 -5.13
N SER A 236 -26.78 -31.72 -4.71
CA SER A 236 -28.23 -31.85 -4.93
C SER A 236 -29.01 -31.88 -3.62
N THR A 237 -30.20 -31.30 -3.63
CA THR A 237 -31.16 -31.33 -2.51
C THR A 237 -31.77 -32.72 -2.27
N THR A 238 -31.75 -33.59 -3.29
CA THR A 238 -32.18 -35.00 -3.17
C THR A 238 -31.27 -35.80 -2.24
N GLY A 239 -30.01 -35.39 -2.14
CA GLY A 239 -28.95 -36.05 -1.38
C GLY A 239 -28.27 -37.20 -2.11
N SER A 240 -27.07 -37.56 -1.63
CA SER A 240 -26.24 -38.66 -2.14
C SER A 240 -25.44 -39.31 -1.01
N THR A 241 -25.03 -40.56 -1.21
CA THR A 241 -24.09 -41.24 -0.31
C THR A 241 -22.67 -40.76 -0.55
N ILE A 242 -21.82 -40.92 0.46
CA ILE A 242 -20.41 -40.52 0.43
C ILE A 242 -19.55 -41.76 0.24
N PRO A 243 -18.81 -41.90 -0.88
CA PRO A 243 -17.89 -43.00 -1.08
C PRO A 243 -16.62 -42.80 -0.24
N VAL A 244 -16.23 -43.83 0.50
CA VAL A 244 -14.97 -43.91 1.26
C VAL A 244 -14.12 -44.98 0.63
N ARG A 245 -12.85 -44.65 0.34
CA ARG A 245 -11.91 -45.59 -0.26
C ARG A 245 -10.96 -46.12 0.80
N GLU A 246 -11.07 -47.41 1.11
CA GLU A 246 -10.17 -48.12 2.02
C GLU A 246 -9.39 -49.17 1.22
N GLY A 247 -8.14 -48.85 0.91
CA GLY A 247 -7.30 -49.69 0.04
C GLY A 247 -7.90 -49.82 -1.37
N ASN A 248 -8.24 -51.05 -1.78
CA ASN A 248 -8.83 -51.32 -3.09
C ASN A 248 -10.37 -51.36 -3.07
N SER A 249 -10.99 -51.19 -1.89
CA SER A 249 -12.43 -51.28 -1.70
C SER A 249 -13.05 -49.88 -1.61
N VAL A 250 -14.19 -49.68 -2.28
CA VAL A 250 -15.03 -48.48 -2.13
C VAL A 250 -16.25 -48.89 -1.32
N SER A 251 -16.37 -48.36 -0.11
CA SER A 251 -17.52 -48.55 0.76
C SER A 251 -18.27 -47.22 0.91
N GLU A 252 -19.53 -47.28 1.33
CA GLU A 252 -20.27 -46.07 1.68
C GLU A 252 -19.96 -45.67 3.13
N LYS A 253 -19.84 -44.37 3.37
CA LYS A 253 -19.67 -43.84 4.72
C LYS A 253 -20.86 -44.23 5.59
N ARG A 254 -20.56 -44.76 6.77
CA ARG A 254 -21.55 -45.09 7.81
C ARG A 254 -21.34 -44.23 9.04
N ASP A 255 -22.43 -43.92 9.74
CA ASP A 255 -22.40 -43.24 11.03
C ASP A 255 -22.05 -44.22 12.18
N SER A 256 -21.94 -43.71 13.40
CA SER A 256 -21.67 -44.51 14.61
C SER A 256 -22.72 -45.60 14.89
N GLU A 257 -23.91 -45.47 14.31
CA GLU A 257 -25.03 -46.44 14.42
C GLU A 257 -25.00 -47.47 13.27
N GLY A 258 -24.05 -47.36 12.33
CA GLY A 258 -23.88 -48.26 11.18
C GLY A 258 -24.80 -47.95 9.99
N ALA A 259 -25.61 -46.90 10.06
CA ALA A 259 -26.47 -46.44 8.98
C ALA A 259 -25.67 -45.67 7.92
N ILE A 260 -26.07 -45.77 6.65
CA ILE A 260 -25.41 -45.07 5.55
C ILE A 260 -25.68 -43.57 5.66
N VAL A 261 -24.61 -42.77 5.57
CA VAL A 261 -24.70 -41.31 5.63
C VAL A 261 -25.13 -40.76 4.28
N VAL A 262 -26.19 -39.95 4.28
CA VAL A 262 -26.69 -39.24 3.09
C VAL A 262 -26.51 -37.74 3.30
N THR A 263 -25.63 -37.12 2.51
CA THR A 263 -25.39 -35.67 2.51
C THR A 263 -26.33 -34.97 1.55
N ARG A 264 -26.76 -33.74 1.88
CA ARG A 264 -27.67 -32.93 1.05
C ARG A 264 -27.14 -31.51 0.89
N TYR A 265 -27.28 -30.96 -0.31
CA TYR A 265 -27.05 -29.53 -0.54
C TYR A 265 -28.07 -28.69 0.25
N SER A 266 -27.57 -27.76 1.07
CA SER A 266 -28.39 -26.84 1.87
C SER A 266 -28.09 -25.39 1.49
N PRO A 267 -28.99 -24.71 0.75
CA PRO A 267 -28.75 -23.34 0.31
C PRO A 267 -28.92 -22.30 1.44
N THR A 268 -29.53 -22.66 2.57
CA THR A 268 -29.99 -21.72 3.60
C THR A 268 -28.84 -20.91 4.22
N LEU A 269 -27.78 -21.58 4.68
CA LEU A 269 -26.62 -20.93 5.30
C LEU A 269 -25.82 -20.09 4.28
N LEU A 270 -25.64 -20.61 3.06
CA LEU A 270 -24.90 -19.92 2.00
C LEU A 270 -25.63 -18.66 1.50
N ALA A 271 -26.96 -18.73 1.38
CA ALA A 271 -27.78 -17.59 1.01
C ALA A 271 -27.82 -16.54 2.12
N ALA A 272 -27.96 -16.97 3.38
CA ALA A 272 -27.93 -16.08 4.54
C ALA A 272 -26.58 -15.35 4.70
N ALA A 273 -25.47 -16.04 4.47
CA ALA A 273 -24.13 -15.44 4.48
C ALA A 273 -24.00 -14.37 3.39
N ALA A 274 -24.37 -14.70 2.15
CA ALA A 274 -24.33 -13.73 1.04
C ALA A 274 -25.22 -12.52 1.32
N GLN A 275 -26.45 -12.73 1.80
CA GLN A 275 -27.37 -11.63 2.10
C GLN A 275 -26.84 -10.72 3.21
N ALA A 276 -26.29 -11.30 4.28
CA ALA A 276 -25.70 -10.57 5.40
C ALA A 276 -24.50 -9.70 4.95
N ALA A 277 -23.70 -10.19 4.00
CA ALA A 277 -22.56 -9.47 3.43
C ALA A 277 -22.94 -8.51 2.28
N ARG A 278 -24.22 -8.41 1.90
CA ARG A 278 -24.68 -7.74 0.65
C ARG A 278 -23.94 -8.26 -0.60
N GLY A 279 -23.61 -9.54 -0.57
CA GLY A 279 -22.87 -10.29 -1.56
C GLY A 279 -23.76 -10.95 -2.61
N THR A 280 -23.17 -11.86 -3.37
CA THR A 280 -23.87 -12.64 -4.41
C THR A 280 -23.96 -14.11 -4.03
N PHE A 281 -25.16 -14.70 -4.11
CA PHE A 281 -25.38 -16.13 -3.94
C PHE A 281 -25.55 -16.80 -5.31
N ILE A 282 -24.80 -17.87 -5.57
CA ILE A 282 -24.87 -18.68 -6.77
C ILE A 282 -25.31 -20.10 -6.36
N PRO A 283 -26.52 -20.55 -6.75
CA PRO A 283 -27.04 -21.86 -6.35
C PRO A 283 -26.33 -23.01 -7.08
N ALA A 284 -26.45 -24.23 -6.56
CA ALA A 284 -25.81 -25.43 -7.12
C ALA A 284 -26.33 -25.77 -8.53
N GLU A 285 -27.57 -25.44 -8.86
CA GLU A 285 -28.17 -25.70 -10.18
C GLU A 285 -27.68 -24.71 -11.26
N ALA A 286 -26.97 -23.64 -10.85
CA ALA A 286 -26.51 -22.63 -11.78
C ALA A 286 -25.51 -23.21 -12.79
N THR A 287 -25.77 -22.94 -14.07
CA THR A 287 -24.84 -23.16 -15.17
C THR A 287 -23.74 -22.10 -15.17
N ASP A 288 -22.54 -22.51 -15.57
CA ASP A 288 -21.33 -21.68 -15.70
C ASP A 288 -21.05 -20.82 -14.45
N LYS A 289 -20.80 -21.51 -13.32
CA LYS A 289 -20.55 -20.89 -12.01
C LYS A 289 -19.33 -19.96 -12.07
N ALA A 290 -18.25 -20.36 -12.73
CA ALA A 290 -17.06 -19.53 -12.92
C ALA A 290 -17.37 -18.19 -13.60
N ALA A 291 -18.17 -18.16 -14.67
CA ALA A 291 -18.52 -16.91 -15.33
C ALA A 291 -19.38 -16.00 -14.44
N ARG A 292 -20.32 -16.57 -13.67
CA ARG A 292 -21.15 -15.82 -12.72
C ARG A 292 -20.33 -15.23 -11.57
N VAL A 293 -19.38 -15.98 -11.02
CA VAL A 293 -18.44 -15.47 -10.01
C VAL A 293 -17.64 -14.31 -10.61
N ARG A 294 -17.08 -14.47 -11.81
CA ARG A 294 -16.37 -13.37 -12.48
C ARG A 294 -17.25 -12.14 -12.69
N ALA A 295 -18.51 -12.33 -13.11
CA ALA A 295 -19.45 -11.23 -13.29
C ALA A 295 -19.66 -10.47 -11.97
N ALA A 296 -19.89 -11.19 -10.86
CA ALA A 296 -20.00 -10.60 -9.53
C ALA A 296 -18.75 -9.82 -9.14
N LEU A 297 -17.55 -10.39 -9.35
CA LEU A 297 -16.27 -9.72 -9.07
C LEU A 297 -16.04 -8.48 -9.94
N SER A 298 -16.46 -8.51 -11.21
CA SER A 298 -16.33 -7.38 -12.13
C SER A 298 -17.25 -6.21 -11.80
N GLY A 299 -18.43 -6.47 -11.23
CA GLY A 299 -19.36 -5.43 -10.78
C GLY A 299 -18.78 -4.55 -9.68
N LEU A 300 -17.98 -5.16 -8.79
CA LEU A 300 -17.28 -4.45 -7.70
C LEU A 300 -16.32 -3.39 -8.23
N ARG A 301 -15.55 -3.74 -9.27
CA ARG A 301 -14.61 -2.81 -9.93
C ARG A 301 -15.30 -1.59 -10.48
N ALA A 302 -16.52 -1.73 -11.01
CA ALA A 302 -17.26 -0.63 -11.61
C ALA A 302 -17.83 0.31 -10.54
N GLN A 303 -18.39 -0.27 -9.47
CA GLN A 303 -19.01 0.51 -8.39
C GLN A 303 -17.98 1.32 -7.59
N ARG A 304 -16.84 0.73 -7.20
CA ARG A 304 -15.78 1.49 -6.51
C ARG A 304 -15.12 2.52 -7.41
N ARG A 305 -14.88 2.23 -8.69
CA ARG A 305 -14.41 3.25 -9.64
C ARG A 305 -15.34 4.46 -9.72
N SER A 306 -16.65 4.28 -9.62
CA SER A 306 -17.58 5.42 -9.64
C SER A 306 -17.51 6.28 -8.37
N LEU A 307 -17.10 5.69 -7.24
CA LEU A 307 -16.93 6.38 -5.97
C LEU A 307 -15.56 7.05 -5.86
N ASP A 308 -14.50 6.40 -6.35
CA ASP A 308 -13.12 6.90 -6.32
C ASP A 308 -12.76 7.76 -7.54
N ALA A 309 -13.52 7.70 -8.63
CA ALA A 309 -13.47 8.69 -9.71
C ALA A 309 -14.07 10.00 -9.23
N GLY A 310 -13.40 10.62 -8.25
CA GLY A 310 -13.45 12.06 -8.08
C GLY A 310 -13.15 12.72 -9.42
N GLU A 311 -13.86 13.81 -9.68
CA GLU A 311 -13.75 14.61 -10.90
C GLU A 311 -12.31 15.11 -11.10
N ASP A 312 -11.47 14.32 -11.77
CA ASP A 312 -10.13 14.74 -12.15
C ASP A 312 -10.25 15.85 -13.20
N LEU A 313 -10.03 17.09 -12.74
CA LEU A 313 -10.06 18.29 -13.56
C LEU A 313 -8.80 18.34 -14.44
N VAL A 314 -8.99 18.44 -15.75
CA VAL A 314 -7.87 18.51 -16.71
C VAL A 314 -7.07 19.79 -16.49
N PRO A 315 -5.72 19.74 -16.36
CA PRO A 315 -4.89 20.92 -16.32
C PRO A 315 -4.93 21.68 -17.65
N ARG A 316 -5.26 22.97 -17.61
CA ARG A 316 -5.51 23.85 -18.77
C ARG A 316 -4.59 25.07 -18.80
N PHE A 317 -3.48 25.04 -18.06
CA PHE A 317 -2.49 26.13 -17.99
C PHE A 317 -1.93 26.55 -19.36
N GLN A 318 -1.96 25.66 -20.36
CA GLN A 318 -1.51 25.93 -21.73
C GLN A 318 -2.17 27.16 -22.37
N TRP A 319 -3.47 27.38 -22.10
CA TRP A 319 -4.21 28.53 -22.62
C TRP A 319 -3.71 29.88 -22.07
N PHE A 320 -3.08 29.88 -20.89
CA PHE A 320 -2.48 31.07 -20.30
C PHE A 320 -0.99 31.19 -20.64
N LEU A 321 -0.28 30.06 -20.74
CA LEU A 321 1.14 30.03 -21.06
C LEU A 321 1.43 30.42 -22.53
N ALA A 322 0.63 29.93 -23.49
CA ALA A 322 0.81 30.24 -24.91
C ALA A 322 0.77 31.75 -25.23
N PRO A 323 -0.23 32.54 -24.78
CA PRO A 323 -0.23 33.99 -25.01
C PRO A 323 0.89 34.70 -24.24
N ALA A 324 1.31 34.20 -23.07
CA ALA A 324 2.46 34.76 -22.34
C ALA A 324 3.76 34.63 -23.16
N LEU A 325 4.01 33.44 -23.73
CA LEU A 325 5.16 33.19 -24.60
C LEU A 325 5.09 34.03 -25.88
N LEU A 326 3.91 34.16 -26.49
CA LEU A 326 3.71 34.97 -27.69
C LEU A 326 4.03 36.45 -27.43
N LEU A 327 3.62 37.00 -26.27
CA LEU A 327 3.95 38.37 -25.88
C LEU A 327 5.46 38.58 -25.66
N LEU A 328 6.16 37.58 -25.13
CA LEU A 328 7.62 37.62 -24.96
C LEU A 328 8.33 37.62 -26.32
N VAL A 329 7.92 36.75 -27.25
CA VAL A 329 8.45 36.73 -28.62
C VAL A 329 8.14 38.05 -29.36
N LEU A 330 6.94 38.60 -29.18
CA LEU A 330 6.59 39.88 -29.77
C LEU A 330 7.45 41.02 -29.22
N ASP A 331 7.79 41.01 -27.92
CA ASP A 331 8.68 42.01 -27.34
C ASP A 331 10.10 41.93 -27.90
N THR A 332 10.64 40.73 -28.14
CA THR A 332 11.98 40.57 -28.74
C THR A 332 12.01 41.06 -30.19
N VAL A 333 10.98 40.73 -30.99
CA VAL A 333 10.88 41.16 -32.39
C VAL A 333 10.67 42.68 -32.51
N LEU A 334 9.78 43.26 -31.69
CA LEU A 334 9.55 44.71 -31.69
C LEU A 334 10.73 45.48 -31.10
N GLY A 335 11.47 44.90 -30.15
CA GLY A 335 12.69 45.46 -29.59
C GLY A 335 13.88 45.44 -30.56
N ALA A 336 13.92 44.49 -31.48
CA ALA A 336 14.97 44.37 -32.49
C ALA A 336 14.81 45.34 -33.68
N ARG A 337 13.58 45.86 -33.91
CA ARG A 337 13.33 46.82 -35.00
C ARG A 337 13.82 48.21 -34.61
N ARG A 338 15.08 48.52 -34.94
CA ARG A 338 15.54 49.92 -35.06
C ARG A 338 14.82 50.55 -36.25
N PRO A 339 13.95 51.56 -36.08
CA PRO A 339 13.54 52.35 -37.23
C PRO A 339 14.79 53.12 -37.68
N ARG A 340 15.37 52.74 -38.82
CA ARG A 340 16.23 53.67 -39.56
C ARG A 340 15.36 54.89 -39.82
N SER A 341 15.71 56.01 -39.20
CA SER A 341 15.02 57.28 -39.42
C SER A 341 15.11 57.60 -40.91
N VAL A 342 14.02 57.36 -41.64
CA VAL A 342 13.84 57.97 -42.95
C VAL A 342 13.80 59.48 -42.67
N PRO A 343 14.66 60.30 -43.31
CA PRO A 343 14.72 61.73 -43.01
C PRO A 343 13.33 62.34 -43.22
N SER A 344 12.95 63.20 -42.27
CA SER A 344 11.67 63.88 -42.20
C SER A 344 11.24 64.43 -43.57
N ARG A 345 9.95 64.28 -43.90
CA ARG A 345 9.25 64.88 -45.06
C ARG A 345 9.47 66.40 -45.25
N ALA A 346 10.12 67.07 -44.31
CA ALA A 346 10.60 68.44 -44.45
C ALA A 346 11.78 68.61 -45.45
N ALA A 347 12.60 67.58 -45.66
CA ALA A 347 13.69 67.62 -46.66
C ALA A 347 13.16 67.45 -48.10
N LEU A 348 12.08 66.67 -48.28
CA LEU A 348 11.41 66.53 -49.59
C LEU A 348 10.58 67.75 -50.00
N ARG A 349 10.31 68.67 -49.07
CA ARG A 349 9.51 69.88 -49.33
C ARG A 349 10.36 71.10 -49.75
N ARG A 350 11.69 70.95 -49.81
CA ARG A 350 12.63 71.95 -50.35
C ARG A 350 13.06 71.69 -51.80
N LEU A 351 12.54 70.64 -52.44
CA LEU A 351 12.96 70.23 -53.79
C LEU A 351 11.90 70.39 -54.89
N MET A 352 10.78 71.09 -54.64
CA MET A 352 9.82 71.40 -55.69
C MET A 352 9.27 72.83 -55.52
N PRO A 353 9.65 73.79 -56.40
CA PRO A 353 8.85 74.98 -56.63
C PRO A 353 7.71 74.66 -57.61
N ALA A 354 6.65 75.47 -57.57
CA ALA A 354 5.50 75.49 -58.46
C ALA A 354 4.47 74.34 -58.28
N MET A 355 3.35 74.62 -57.63
CA MET A 355 2.17 75.18 -58.30
C MET A 355 1.10 75.55 -57.27
N ARG A 356 0.57 76.76 -57.42
CA ARG A 356 -0.60 77.29 -56.69
C ARG A 356 -1.85 76.96 -57.52
N HIS A 357 -2.91 76.48 -56.88
CA HIS A 357 -4.32 76.95 -56.96
C HIS A 357 -5.30 75.92 -56.34
N ALA A 358 -6.37 76.44 -55.73
CA ALA A 358 -7.30 75.84 -54.76
C ALA A 358 -8.62 75.32 -55.43
N PRO A 359 -9.77 75.06 -54.74
CA PRO A 359 -10.12 74.38 -53.46
C PRO A 359 -11.18 73.24 -53.71
N PRO A 360 -12.21 73.02 -52.86
CA PRO A 360 -12.32 72.09 -51.73
C PRO A 360 -13.20 70.84 -51.99
N HIS A 361 -13.27 69.88 -51.05
CA HIS A 361 -14.43 69.02 -50.65
C HIS A 361 -14.03 67.62 -50.13
N ALA A 362 -14.90 67.08 -49.24
CA ALA A 362 -15.08 65.67 -48.83
C ALA A 362 -14.35 65.08 -47.58
N THR A 363 -14.98 65.30 -46.40
CA THR A 363 -15.48 64.32 -45.40
C THR A 363 -14.69 63.07 -44.89
N ALA A 364 -14.42 63.12 -43.56
CA ALA A 364 -14.60 62.08 -42.49
C ALA A 364 -13.62 60.86 -42.34
N PRO A 365 -13.51 60.17 -41.17
CA PRO A 365 -14.19 60.36 -39.87
C PRO A 365 -13.28 60.46 -38.61
N ARG A 366 -13.92 60.84 -37.49
CA ARG A 366 -13.42 60.85 -36.11
C ARG A 366 -13.24 59.42 -35.56
N ALA A 367 -12.03 59.06 -35.15
CA ALA A 367 -11.77 57.90 -34.29
C ALA A 367 -10.65 58.23 -33.29
N ALA A 368 -10.97 58.99 -32.24
CA ALA A 368 -10.04 59.25 -31.14
C ALA A 368 -10.75 59.75 -29.87
N LYS A 369 -11.78 59.03 -29.39
CA LYS A 369 -12.29 59.17 -28.02
C LYS A 369 -12.87 57.83 -27.53
N ALA A 370 -12.01 56.86 -27.22
CA ALA A 370 -12.43 55.60 -26.59
C ALA A 370 -11.36 54.98 -25.65
N SER A 371 -10.42 55.76 -25.12
CA SER A 371 -9.34 55.25 -24.27
C SER A 371 -9.32 55.79 -22.84
N ALA A 372 -10.40 56.47 -22.40
CA ALA A 372 -10.41 57.16 -21.10
C ALA A 372 -11.33 56.55 -20.02
N VAL A 373 -12.07 55.46 -20.29
CA VAL A 373 -13.07 54.95 -19.31
C VAL A 373 -12.65 53.66 -18.60
N LEU A 374 -11.60 52.95 -19.04
CA LEU A 374 -11.21 51.66 -18.43
C LEU A 374 -10.18 51.74 -17.28
N ALA A 375 -9.68 52.93 -16.93
CA ALA A 375 -8.61 53.06 -15.92
C ALA A 375 -9.11 53.35 -14.48
N ALA A 376 -10.39 53.66 -14.28
CA ALA A 376 -10.89 54.13 -12.98
C ALA A 376 -11.50 53.04 -12.06
N ALA A 377 -11.58 51.78 -12.50
CA ALA A 377 -12.31 50.74 -11.76
C ALA A 377 -11.43 49.81 -10.88
N TRP A 378 -10.10 49.96 -10.86
CA TRP A 378 -9.21 48.95 -10.25
C TRP A 378 -8.44 49.40 -9.00
N LEU A 379 -8.72 50.58 -8.45
CA LEU A 379 -8.03 51.06 -7.24
C LEU A 379 -8.58 50.61 -5.87
N PRO A 380 -9.84 50.17 -5.66
CA PRO A 380 -10.28 49.80 -4.32
C PRO A 380 -9.94 48.35 -3.92
N LEU A 381 -9.54 47.46 -4.85
CA LEU A 381 -9.36 46.04 -4.55
C LEU A 381 -8.02 45.69 -3.88
N VAL A 382 -7.05 46.61 -3.90
CA VAL A 382 -5.68 46.36 -3.39
C VAL A 382 -5.52 46.76 -1.92
N ALA A 383 -6.40 47.60 -1.38
CA ALA A 383 -6.30 48.08 0.00
C ALA A 383 -6.87 47.11 1.06
N ALA A 384 -7.75 46.17 0.68
CA ALA A 384 -8.42 45.27 1.63
C ALA A 384 -7.58 44.03 2.02
N ALA A 385 -6.49 43.74 1.32
CA ALA A 385 -5.71 42.51 1.53
C ALA A 385 -4.60 42.62 2.60
N SER A 386 -4.33 43.82 3.13
CA SER A 386 -3.18 44.07 4.01
C SER A 386 -3.46 43.84 5.51
N ALA A 387 -4.70 43.58 5.91
CA ALA A 387 -5.09 43.57 7.33
C ALA A 387 -5.11 42.19 8.02
N VAL A 388 -4.71 41.11 7.35
CA VAL A 388 -4.84 39.73 7.90
C VAL A 388 -3.50 39.12 8.39
N LEU A 389 -2.38 39.83 8.25
CA LEU A 389 -1.04 39.23 8.41
C LEU A 389 -0.30 39.47 9.74
N VAL A 390 -0.96 39.98 10.79
CA VAL A 390 -0.30 40.26 12.10
C VAL A 390 -0.78 39.35 13.25
N GLY A 391 -1.67 38.39 13.00
CA GLY A 391 -2.35 37.62 14.06
C GLY A 391 -1.82 36.22 14.40
N ALA A 392 -0.61 35.81 14.00
CA ALA A 392 -0.17 34.42 14.20
C ALA A 392 1.27 34.30 14.71
N CYS A 393 1.50 34.72 15.96
CA CYS A 393 2.70 34.36 16.74
C CYS A 393 2.26 33.80 18.08
N ALA A 394 2.10 32.47 18.16
CA ALA A 394 2.33 31.66 19.37
C ALA A 394 1.99 30.18 19.07
N THR A 395 2.94 29.43 18.53
CA THR A 395 2.92 27.96 18.61
C THR A 395 4.30 27.45 19.02
N PRO A 396 4.38 26.37 19.81
CA PRO A 396 5.61 25.92 20.45
C PRO A 396 6.66 25.43 19.45
N ASN A 397 7.91 25.49 19.90
CA ASN A 397 9.16 25.31 19.16
C ASN A 397 9.18 24.11 18.16
N PRO A 398 9.22 24.34 16.83
CA PRO A 398 9.11 23.30 15.80
C PRO A 398 10.41 22.50 15.54
N LEU A 399 11.50 22.78 16.26
CA LEU A 399 12.79 22.11 16.05
C LEU A 399 12.80 20.64 16.54
N ALA A 400 12.06 20.30 17.58
CA ALA A 400 12.09 18.95 18.17
C ALA A 400 11.49 17.84 17.27
N GLY A 401 10.52 18.20 16.42
CA GLY A 401 9.87 17.28 15.48
C GLY A 401 10.71 16.99 14.24
N ARG A 402 11.39 18.00 13.69
CA ARG A 402 12.22 17.87 12.48
C ARG A 402 13.35 16.86 12.64
N ASP A 403 13.99 16.86 13.81
CA ASP A 403 15.12 15.96 14.08
C ASP A 403 14.67 14.50 14.32
N ALA A 404 13.39 14.27 14.66
CA ALA A 404 12.84 12.92 14.85
C ALA A 404 12.62 12.23 13.50
N ASP A 405 12.12 12.99 12.54
CA ASP A 405 11.96 12.54 11.17
C ASP A 405 13.33 12.32 10.51
N GLN A 406 14.32 13.16 10.80
CA GLN A 406 15.67 13.00 10.24
C GLN A 406 16.36 11.71 10.68
N ALA A 407 16.31 11.33 11.97
CA ALA A 407 16.92 10.09 12.45
C ALA A 407 16.27 8.84 11.83
N LEU A 408 14.95 8.86 11.68
CA LEU A 408 14.20 7.79 11.04
C LEU A 408 14.50 7.72 9.53
N LEU A 409 14.63 8.87 8.86
CA LEU A 409 15.02 8.97 7.46
C LEU A 409 16.47 8.55 7.22
N ALA A 410 17.39 8.80 8.15
CA ALA A 410 18.76 8.30 8.08
C ALA A 410 18.78 6.77 8.17
N TYR A 411 18.06 6.20 9.16
CA TYR A 411 17.94 4.76 9.32
C TYR A 411 17.32 4.07 8.09
N ARG A 412 16.24 4.64 7.52
CA ARG A 412 15.59 4.11 6.31
C ARG A 412 16.46 4.19 5.05
N ARG A 413 17.41 5.12 4.99
CA ARG A 413 18.37 5.24 3.89
C ARG A 413 19.59 4.32 4.06
N GLY A 414 19.63 3.52 5.14
CA GLY A 414 20.76 2.65 5.45
C GLY A 414 21.92 3.34 6.15
N ASP A 415 21.81 4.63 6.48
CA ASP A 415 22.82 5.36 7.26
C ASP A 415 22.60 5.11 8.76
N VAL A 416 22.95 3.90 9.19
CA VAL A 416 22.77 3.42 10.57
C VAL A 416 23.64 4.21 11.53
N ALA A 417 24.84 4.64 11.13
CA ALA A 417 25.76 5.39 11.98
C ALA A 417 25.20 6.77 12.36
N ALA A 418 24.67 7.53 11.39
CA ALA A 418 24.04 8.82 11.67
C ALA A 418 22.78 8.66 12.55
N ALA A 419 21.95 7.64 12.27
CA ALA A 419 20.76 7.36 13.07
C ALA A 419 21.10 7.02 14.53
N LEU A 420 22.12 6.19 14.76
CA LEU A 420 22.58 5.80 16.09
C LEU A 420 23.10 7.01 16.89
N ALA A 421 23.82 7.93 16.26
CA ALA A 421 24.29 9.15 16.93
C ALA A 421 23.12 10.00 17.47
N THR A 422 22.11 10.25 16.63
CA THR A 422 20.92 11.01 17.02
C THR A 422 20.07 10.27 18.06
N TYR A 423 19.92 8.95 17.95
CA TYR A 423 19.18 8.17 18.94
C TYR A 423 19.89 8.12 20.31
N ARG A 424 21.24 8.05 20.35
CA ARG A 424 22.02 8.11 21.60
C ARG A 424 21.83 9.43 22.34
N GLU A 425 21.96 10.54 21.64
CA GLU A 425 21.76 11.88 22.22
C GLU A 425 20.36 12.03 22.82
N ARG A 426 19.34 11.54 22.12
CA ARG A 426 17.94 11.61 22.57
C ARG A 426 17.62 10.63 23.70
N ALA A 427 18.24 9.46 23.70
CA ALA A 427 18.12 8.52 24.80
C ALA A 427 18.68 9.10 26.11
N GLN A 428 19.82 9.81 26.04
CA GLN A 428 20.41 10.54 27.18
C GLN A 428 19.50 11.65 27.70
N ARG A 429 18.73 12.30 26.82
CA ARG A 429 17.69 13.28 27.20
C ARG A 429 16.42 12.66 27.82
N GLY A 430 16.41 11.34 28.02
CA GLY A 430 15.35 10.65 28.74
C GLY A 430 14.15 10.22 27.90
N SER A 431 14.20 10.32 26.57
CA SER A 431 13.09 9.91 25.69
C SER A 431 12.95 8.38 25.62
N PRO A 432 11.83 7.78 26.09
CA PRO A 432 11.65 6.33 26.04
C PRO A 432 11.59 5.77 24.61
N LEU A 433 11.00 6.53 23.67
CA LEU A 433 10.95 6.15 22.26
C LEU A 433 12.34 6.18 21.62
N ALA A 434 13.18 7.16 21.99
CA ALA A 434 14.55 7.21 21.50
C ALA A 434 15.39 6.05 22.00
N ARG A 435 15.21 5.63 23.26
CA ARG A 435 15.84 4.41 23.81
C ARG A 435 15.41 3.16 23.06
N TYR A 436 14.11 3.01 22.78
CA TYR A 436 13.60 1.90 21.97
C TYR A 436 14.21 1.89 20.55
N ASN A 437 14.20 3.04 19.88
CA ASN A 437 14.76 3.18 18.54
C ASN A 437 16.27 2.93 18.52
N LEU A 438 17.01 3.42 19.53
CA LEU A 438 18.43 3.14 19.71
C LEU A 438 18.68 1.64 19.84
N GLY A 439 17.97 0.97 20.74
CA GLY A 439 18.12 -0.45 20.98
C GLY A 439 17.76 -1.30 19.77
N THR A 440 16.71 -0.94 19.05
CA THR A 440 16.29 -1.65 17.81
C THR A 440 17.30 -1.45 16.69
N ALA A 441 17.84 -0.24 16.54
CA ALA A 441 18.88 0.03 15.55
C ALA A 441 20.19 -0.72 15.85
N LEU A 442 20.55 -0.86 17.14
CA LEU A 442 21.71 -1.65 17.58
C LEU A 442 21.51 -3.16 17.35
N LEU A 443 20.28 -3.65 17.54
CA LEU A 443 19.93 -5.04 17.24
C LEU A 443 20.05 -5.32 15.74
N ALA A 444 19.56 -4.40 14.90
CA ALA A 444 19.70 -4.50 13.44
C ALA A 444 21.15 -4.42 12.94
N SER A 445 22.06 -3.82 13.73
CA SER A 445 23.50 -3.76 13.43
C SER A 445 24.30 -4.88 14.10
N ASP A 446 23.65 -6.00 14.47
CA ASP A 446 24.24 -7.19 15.11
C ASP A 446 24.99 -6.89 16.43
N SER A 447 24.67 -5.76 17.06
CA SER A 447 25.29 -5.31 18.32
C SER A 447 24.41 -5.74 19.50
N LEU A 448 24.26 -7.06 19.68
CA LEU A 448 23.31 -7.68 20.62
C LEU A 448 23.48 -7.18 22.05
N ASP A 449 24.71 -7.15 22.57
CA ASP A 449 24.97 -6.72 23.95
C ASP A 449 24.68 -5.23 24.16
N ALA A 450 25.03 -4.38 23.18
CA ALA A 450 24.79 -2.95 23.24
C ALA A 450 23.29 -2.61 23.14
N SER A 451 22.48 -3.47 22.50
CA SER A 451 21.04 -3.25 22.32
C SER A 451 20.23 -3.43 23.63
N ARG A 452 20.73 -4.23 24.58
CA ARG A 452 19.97 -4.67 25.75
C ARG A 452 19.64 -3.55 26.73
N ALA A 453 20.64 -2.76 27.13
CA ALA A 453 20.45 -1.65 28.07
C ALA A 453 19.38 -0.64 27.61
N PRO A 454 19.43 -0.10 26.37
CA PRO A 454 18.40 0.84 25.93
C PRO A 454 17.01 0.20 25.78
N LEU A 455 16.91 -1.08 25.39
CA LEU A 455 15.62 -1.80 25.34
C LEU A 455 15.07 -2.09 26.76
N ASP A 456 15.93 -2.42 27.71
CA ASP A 456 15.56 -2.60 29.12
C ASP A 456 15.06 -1.30 29.76
N GLU A 457 15.64 -0.15 29.41
CA GLU A 457 15.08 1.14 29.82
C GLU A 457 13.75 1.44 29.13
N ALA A 458 13.63 1.14 27.83
CA ALA A 458 12.42 1.38 27.04
C ALA A 458 11.21 0.57 27.55
N ARG A 459 11.40 -0.65 28.07
CA ARG A 459 10.28 -1.44 28.62
C ARG A 459 9.69 -0.85 29.91
N ARG A 460 10.33 0.16 30.51
CA ARG A 460 9.78 0.91 31.66
C ARG A 460 8.91 2.10 31.22
N ALA A 461 8.72 2.31 29.91
CA ALA A 461 7.88 3.37 29.39
C ALA A 461 6.42 3.28 29.89
N ARG A 462 5.78 4.44 30.08
CA ARG A 462 4.36 4.54 30.46
C ARG A 462 3.43 4.05 29.35
N ASP A 463 3.81 4.25 28.09
CA ASP A 463 3.07 3.80 26.91
C ASP A 463 3.03 2.26 26.82
N PRO A 464 1.84 1.63 26.87
CA PRO A 464 1.68 0.18 26.75
C PRO A 464 2.22 -0.40 25.44
N GLU A 465 2.09 0.34 24.33
CA GLU A 465 2.53 -0.12 23.02
C GLU A 465 4.05 -0.17 22.94
N LEU A 466 4.70 0.93 23.31
CA LEU A 466 6.16 0.99 23.38
C LEU A 466 6.74 -0.04 24.35
N ARG A 467 6.05 -0.27 25.48
CA ARG A 467 6.40 -1.30 26.44
C ARG A 467 6.36 -2.69 25.82
N TRP A 468 5.29 -3.05 25.12
CA TRP A 468 5.19 -4.34 24.43
C TRP A 468 6.33 -4.52 23.41
N ARG A 469 6.58 -3.52 22.56
CA ARG A 469 7.66 -3.55 21.56
C ARG A 469 9.04 -3.73 22.18
N ALA A 470 9.29 -3.06 23.31
CA ALA A 470 10.54 -3.21 24.04
C ALA A 470 10.71 -4.61 24.64
N HIS A 471 9.65 -5.23 25.18
CA HIS A 471 9.71 -6.63 25.65
C HIS A 471 10.02 -7.59 24.51
N PHE A 472 9.38 -7.40 23.34
CA PHE A 472 9.61 -8.23 22.17
C PHE A 472 11.07 -8.13 21.67
N ASN A 473 11.56 -6.92 21.42
CA ASN A 473 12.91 -6.71 20.88
C ASN A 473 14.00 -7.10 21.88
N LEU A 474 13.78 -6.88 23.18
CA LEU A 474 14.72 -7.34 24.21
C LEU A 474 14.73 -8.88 24.28
N GLY A 475 13.56 -9.51 24.14
CA GLY A 475 13.44 -10.97 24.04
C GLY A 475 14.24 -11.52 22.86
N LEU A 476 14.19 -10.84 21.72
CA LEU A 476 14.95 -11.20 20.52
C LEU A 476 16.46 -11.08 20.76
N ALA A 477 16.92 -10.01 21.39
CA ALA A 477 18.33 -9.82 21.74
C ALA A 477 18.89 -10.93 22.67
N HIS A 478 18.04 -11.44 23.57
CA HIS A 478 18.39 -12.57 24.44
C HIS A 478 18.32 -13.90 23.70
N LEU A 479 17.32 -14.09 22.84
CA LEU A 479 17.18 -15.30 22.03
C LEU A 479 18.37 -15.47 21.08
N GLU A 480 18.74 -14.46 20.31
CA GLU A 480 19.86 -14.53 19.36
C GLU A 480 21.18 -14.86 20.06
N LYS A 481 21.45 -14.26 21.24
CA LYS A 481 22.64 -14.59 22.04
C LYS A 481 22.58 -16.01 22.60
N GLY A 482 21.42 -16.44 23.09
CA GLY A 482 21.21 -17.79 23.60
C GLY A 482 21.36 -18.86 22.52
N LEU A 483 21.00 -18.55 21.27
CA LEU A 483 21.21 -19.41 20.10
C LEU A 483 22.69 -19.49 19.70
N ALA A 484 23.45 -18.40 19.85
CA ALA A 484 24.85 -18.31 19.47
C ALA A 484 25.82 -18.96 20.49
N MET A 485 25.37 -19.18 21.73
CA MET A 485 26.20 -19.72 22.82
C MET A 485 25.89 -21.21 23.12
N GLN A 486 26.77 -21.84 23.90
CA GLN A 486 26.58 -23.18 24.46
C GLN A 486 26.78 -23.16 25.98
N GLY A 487 26.25 -24.18 26.67
CA GLY A 487 26.38 -24.31 28.13
C GLY A 487 25.48 -23.36 28.93
N ASP A 488 25.88 -23.07 30.18
CA ASP A 488 25.02 -22.36 31.13
C ASP A 488 24.74 -20.90 30.75
N SER A 489 25.70 -20.22 30.10
CA SER A 489 25.49 -18.86 29.57
C SER A 489 24.37 -18.81 28.54
N ALA A 490 24.28 -19.83 27.68
CA ALA A 490 23.23 -19.93 26.68
C ALA A 490 21.85 -20.17 27.33
N ARG A 491 21.80 -21.04 28.35
CA ARG A 491 20.57 -21.29 29.12
C ARG A 491 20.05 -20.04 29.81
N SER A 492 20.93 -19.25 30.41
CA SER A 492 20.58 -17.99 31.07
C SER A 492 19.93 -16.99 30.11
N ASP A 493 20.52 -16.81 28.91
CA ASP A 493 19.96 -15.94 27.88
C ASP A 493 18.62 -16.48 27.32
N LEU A 494 18.48 -17.79 27.13
CA LEU A 494 17.22 -18.41 26.70
C LEU A 494 16.11 -18.24 27.76
N ASP A 495 16.45 -18.32 29.05
CA ASP A 495 15.51 -18.07 30.14
C ASP A 495 15.05 -16.61 30.21
N ALA A 496 15.97 -15.68 29.99
CA ALA A 496 15.63 -14.26 29.87
C ALA A 496 14.68 -14.02 28.67
N ALA A 497 14.96 -14.64 27.52
CA ALA A 497 14.11 -14.56 26.33
C ALA A 497 12.69 -15.09 26.60
N LEU A 498 12.56 -16.26 27.23
CA LEU A 498 11.26 -16.86 27.58
C LEU A 498 10.44 -15.94 28.51
N ALA A 499 11.07 -15.34 29.52
CA ALA A 499 10.41 -14.42 30.43
C ALA A 499 9.89 -13.15 29.72
N LEU A 500 10.67 -12.62 28.78
CA LEU A 500 10.33 -11.43 28.01
C LEU A 500 9.23 -11.69 26.99
N TYR A 501 9.29 -12.80 26.25
CA TYR A 501 8.21 -13.18 25.34
C TYR A 501 6.93 -13.53 26.08
N LYS A 502 7.00 -14.13 27.27
CA LYS A 502 5.82 -14.31 28.13
C LYS A 502 5.17 -12.98 28.48
N ARG A 503 5.96 -11.95 28.83
CA ARG A 503 5.45 -10.59 29.08
C ARG A 503 4.84 -9.96 27.82
N ALA A 504 5.46 -10.16 26.66
CA ALA A 504 4.93 -9.69 25.38
C ALA A 504 3.59 -10.37 25.03
N LEU A 505 3.47 -11.68 25.26
CA LEU A 505 2.26 -12.46 25.00
C LEU A 505 1.13 -12.17 25.98
N ILE A 506 1.43 -11.79 27.22
CA ILE A 506 0.41 -11.28 28.16
C ILE A 506 -0.19 -9.97 27.63
N ALA A 507 0.63 -9.08 27.05
CA ALA A 507 0.14 -7.84 26.45
C ALA A 507 -0.59 -8.07 25.12
N ARG A 508 -0.13 -9.03 24.31
CA ARG A 508 -0.75 -9.40 23.02
C ARG A 508 -0.81 -10.93 22.82
N PRO A 509 -1.89 -11.60 23.27
CA PRO A 509 -1.99 -13.07 23.23
C PRO A 509 -2.09 -13.68 21.82
N ARG A 510 -2.39 -12.88 20.80
CA ARG A 510 -2.54 -13.32 19.40
C ARG A 510 -1.30 -13.05 18.54
N ASP A 511 -0.21 -12.53 19.11
CA ASP A 511 1.02 -12.22 18.39
C ASP A 511 1.78 -13.51 18.00
N MET A 512 1.79 -13.83 16.70
CA MET A 512 2.35 -15.09 16.20
C MET A 512 3.88 -15.11 16.25
N GLU A 513 4.54 -13.98 16.03
CA GLU A 513 6.00 -13.87 16.09
C GLU A 513 6.51 -14.07 17.52
N ALA A 514 5.83 -13.50 18.51
CA ALA A 514 6.18 -13.71 19.91
C ALA A 514 5.96 -15.16 20.36
N LYS A 515 4.92 -15.85 19.84
CA LYS A 515 4.69 -17.28 20.09
C LYS A 515 5.78 -18.14 19.48
N TRP A 516 6.12 -17.89 18.22
CA TRP A 516 7.18 -18.60 17.52
C TRP A 516 8.53 -18.44 18.23
N ASN A 517 8.89 -17.21 18.59
CA ASN A 517 10.15 -16.95 19.28
C ASN A 517 10.18 -17.54 20.71
N TYR A 518 9.04 -17.56 21.40
CA TYR A 518 8.90 -18.24 22.69
C TYR A 518 9.12 -19.75 22.56
N GLU A 519 8.50 -20.39 21.58
CA GLU A 519 8.64 -21.83 21.30
C GLU A 519 10.07 -22.18 20.89
N LEU A 520 10.70 -21.36 20.04
CA LEU A 520 12.09 -21.53 19.64
C LEU A 520 13.05 -21.46 20.83
N ALA A 521 12.86 -20.49 21.72
CA ALA A 521 13.64 -20.37 22.94
C ALA A 521 13.47 -21.61 23.85
N LEU A 522 12.24 -22.13 23.95
CA LEU A 522 11.91 -23.30 24.76
C LEU A 522 12.58 -24.56 24.24
N ARG A 523 12.49 -24.81 22.92
CA ARG A 523 13.12 -25.97 22.27
C ARG A 523 14.63 -25.93 22.42
N LYS A 524 15.26 -24.78 22.17
CA LYS A 524 16.72 -24.66 22.30
C LYS A 524 17.18 -24.94 23.74
N LYS A 525 16.43 -24.47 24.72
CA LYS A 525 16.72 -24.73 26.13
C LYS A 525 16.64 -26.22 26.45
N GLN A 526 15.63 -26.92 25.91
CA GLN A 526 15.47 -28.36 26.08
C GLN A 526 16.60 -29.15 25.42
N GLU A 527 17.01 -28.78 24.20
CA GLU A 527 18.16 -29.38 23.51
C GLU A 527 19.45 -29.24 24.33
N GLN A 528 19.67 -28.09 24.95
CA GLN A 528 20.82 -27.87 25.84
C GLN A 528 20.70 -28.62 27.17
N SER A 529 19.54 -29.14 27.54
CA SER A 529 19.32 -29.95 28.76
C SER A 529 19.42 -31.46 28.53
N GLY A 530 19.27 -31.94 27.28
CA GLY A 530 19.17 -33.37 26.93
C GLY A 530 20.49 -34.15 26.73
N GLY A 531 21.62 -33.63 27.21
CA GLY A 531 22.95 -34.23 27.02
C GLY A 531 23.32 -35.36 28.00
N GLY A 532 22.41 -36.27 28.35
CA GLY A 532 22.77 -37.44 29.17
C GLY A 532 21.60 -38.38 29.49
N GLY A 533 21.64 -39.61 28.96
CA GLY A 533 20.84 -40.73 29.49
C GLY A 533 20.22 -41.69 28.47
N GLY A 534 21.02 -42.63 27.97
CA GLY A 534 20.74 -44.07 27.79
C GLY A 534 19.39 -44.59 27.25
N GLY A 535 19.50 -45.38 26.17
CA GLY A 535 19.03 -46.77 26.15
C GLY A 535 17.90 -47.14 25.19
N GLY A 536 18.19 -48.00 24.21
CA GLY A 536 17.20 -48.93 23.66
C GLY A 536 17.24 -49.24 22.16
N GLY A 537 18.13 -50.15 21.74
CA GLY A 537 17.73 -51.31 20.92
C GLY A 537 17.79 -51.24 19.38
N GLY A 538 18.79 -51.95 18.82
CA GLY A 538 18.77 -52.60 17.49
C GLY A 538 19.51 -51.83 16.39
N GLY A 539 20.58 -52.30 15.76
CA GLY A 539 21.27 -53.59 15.75
C GLY A 539 21.93 -53.78 14.37
N GLY A 540 23.27 -53.89 14.33
CA GLY A 540 24.13 -54.34 13.20
C GLY A 540 24.18 -53.43 11.96
N GLN A 541 25.29 -53.22 11.25
CA GLN A 541 26.59 -53.90 11.18
C GLN A 541 27.64 -52.89 10.67
N SER A 542 28.88 -53.10 11.11
CA SER A 542 30.11 -52.43 10.67
C SER A 542 30.54 -52.89 9.27
N ASP A 543 31.32 -52.06 8.57
CA ASP A 543 32.73 -52.37 8.24
C ASP A 543 33.41 -51.19 7.52
N SER A 544 34.73 -51.28 7.43
CA SER A 544 35.71 -50.20 7.56
C SER A 544 36.70 -50.10 6.39
N GLN A 545 37.50 -49.02 6.40
CA GLN A 545 38.86 -48.82 5.83
C GLN A 545 39.05 -48.14 4.45
N GLY A 546 39.97 -47.15 4.46
CA GLY A 546 40.72 -46.64 3.30
C GLY A 546 41.38 -45.27 3.54
N SER A 547 42.70 -45.24 3.77
CA SER A 547 43.56 -44.03 3.92
C SER A 547 44.45 -43.78 2.66
N PRO A 548 45.08 -42.58 2.48
CA PRO A 548 45.29 -41.84 1.20
C PRO A 548 46.70 -41.99 0.57
N PRO A 549 47.07 -41.28 -0.54
CA PRO A 549 47.98 -40.10 -0.47
C PRO A 549 47.85 -39.06 -1.66
N PRO A 550 48.83 -38.17 -2.03
CA PRO A 550 48.76 -36.69 -1.82
C PRO A 550 49.01 -35.78 -3.07
N ASP A 551 48.66 -34.48 -2.99
CA ASP A 551 49.52 -33.28 -3.25
C ASP A 551 48.77 -31.97 -3.65
N ALA A 552 49.08 -30.90 -2.89
CA ALA A 552 48.94 -29.42 -3.10
C ALA A 552 47.56 -28.70 -2.95
N PRO A 553 47.49 -27.39 -2.57
CA PRO A 553 48.34 -26.46 -1.77
C PRO A 553 47.57 -25.89 -0.52
N PRO A 554 48.12 -24.96 0.33
CA PRO A 554 47.62 -24.78 1.70
C PRO A 554 46.34 -23.93 1.86
N GLN A 555 45.39 -24.53 2.60
CA GLN A 555 44.39 -23.97 3.53
C GLN A 555 43.71 -22.63 3.17
N GLN A 556 42.48 -22.74 2.64
CA GLN A 556 41.37 -21.89 3.09
C GLN A 556 40.59 -22.65 4.16
N GLN A 557 40.41 -22.03 5.33
CA GLN A 557 39.54 -22.56 6.37
C GLN A 557 38.14 -22.84 5.80
N PRO A 558 37.58 -24.06 5.93
CA PRO A 558 36.18 -24.26 5.66
C PRO A 558 35.40 -23.45 6.68
N LYS A 559 34.66 -22.45 6.19
CA LYS A 559 33.55 -21.86 6.95
C LYS A 559 32.67 -23.02 7.45
N PRO A 560 32.21 -23.03 8.71
CA PRO A 560 31.23 -24.02 9.14
C PRO A 560 29.94 -23.83 8.35
N ALA A 561 29.78 -24.62 7.29
CA ALA A 561 28.47 -24.98 6.77
C ALA A 561 27.90 -26.03 7.72
N GLY A 562 26.88 -25.64 8.49
CA GLY A 562 26.29 -26.54 9.48
C GLY A 562 25.00 -26.00 10.08
N GLY A 563 24.21 -25.26 9.29
CA GLY A 563 22.78 -25.16 9.54
C GLY A 563 22.11 -26.44 9.04
N LEU A 564 21.11 -26.95 9.75
CA LEU A 564 20.29 -28.05 9.25
C LEU A 564 19.84 -27.73 7.82
N GLY A 565 20.14 -28.62 6.88
CA GLY A 565 19.64 -28.49 5.52
C GLY A 565 18.11 -28.44 5.55
N GLN A 566 17.50 -27.67 4.65
CA GLN A 566 16.05 -27.44 4.63
C GLN A 566 15.23 -28.75 4.67
N ARG A 567 15.71 -29.81 4.00
CA ARG A 567 15.09 -31.15 4.06
C ARG A 567 15.22 -31.82 5.42
N GLN A 568 16.36 -31.68 6.08
CA GLN A 568 16.61 -32.22 7.41
C GLN A 568 15.79 -31.46 8.48
N ALA A 569 15.60 -30.15 8.30
CA ALA A 569 14.69 -29.35 9.11
C ALA A 569 13.22 -29.75 8.88
N GLU A 570 12.81 -29.99 7.63
CA GLU A 570 11.47 -30.48 7.28
C GLU A 570 11.21 -31.91 7.80
N GLU A 571 12.18 -32.80 7.73
CA GLU A 571 12.07 -34.16 8.27
C GLU A 571 11.93 -34.15 9.81
N LEU A 572 12.69 -33.30 10.50
CA LEU A 572 12.57 -33.14 11.95
C LEU A 572 11.27 -32.44 12.37
N LEU A 573 10.78 -31.48 11.58
CA LEU A 573 9.45 -30.87 11.79
C LEU A 573 8.33 -31.89 11.56
N ASN A 574 8.47 -32.73 10.54
CA ASN A 574 7.50 -33.79 10.25
C ASN A 574 7.54 -34.92 11.29
N ALA A 575 8.72 -35.25 11.84
CA ALA A 575 8.86 -36.22 12.92
C ALA A 575 8.28 -35.68 14.24
N ALA A 576 8.59 -34.43 14.61
CA ALA A 576 8.05 -33.79 15.81
C ALA A 576 6.52 -33.61 15.73
N ALA A 577 5.99 -33.26 14.55
CA ALA A 577 4.55 -33.19 14.32
C ALA A 577 3.84 -34.56 14.37
N ARG A 578 4.57 -35.67 14.21
CA ARG A 578 4.03 -37.03 14.42
C ARG A 578 4.06 -37.40 15.91
N ASP A 579 5.17 -37.14 16.60
CA ASP A 579 5.28 -37.39 18.04
C ASP A 579 4.26 -36.57 18.85
N GLU A 580 4.02 -35.31 18.48
CA GLU A 580 3.01 -34.48 19.12
C GLU A 580 1.59 -35.02 18.84
N ARG A 581 1.32 -35.51 17.62
CA ARG A 581 0.07 -36.19 17.28
C ARG A 581 -0.13 -37.47 18.09
N ASP A 582 0.94 -38.24 18.32
CA ASP A 582 0.88 -39.47 19.11
C ASP A 582 0.69 -39.19 20.61
N VAL A 583 1.33 -38.15 21.13
CA VAL A 583 1.16 -37.69 22.53
C VAL A 583 -0.23 -37.10 22.75
N GLN A 584 -0.73 -36.29 21.81
CA GLN A 584 -2.10 -35.76 21.86
C GLN A 584 -3.15 -36.87 21.68
N GLY A 585 -2.90 -37.86 20.82
CA GLY A 585 -3.74 -39.05 20.66
C GLY A 585 -3.79 -39.92 21.92
N ARG A 586 -2.66 -40.07 22.62
CA ARG A 586 -2.60 -40.74 23.95
C ARG A 586 -3.36 -39.96 25.01
N ARG A 587 -3.29 -38.62 25.00
CA ARG A 587 -4.06 -37.75 25.91
C ARG A 587 -5.57 -37.76 25.63
N GLN A 588 -5.99 -37.78 24.36
CA GLN A 588 -7.41 -37.89 23.98
C GLN A 588 -8.01 -39.26 24.32
N LYS A 589 -7.23 -40.35 24.22
CA LYS A 589 -7.65 -41.68 24.70
C LYS A 589 -7.79 -41.74 26.22
N GLN A 590 -7.07 -40.90 26.97
CA GLN A 590 -7.15 -40.83 28.43
C GLN A 590 -8.23 -39.87 28.95
N ASN A 591 -8.68 -38.90 28.13
CA ASN A 591 -9.76 -37.96 28.48
C ASN A 591 -10.57 -37.57 27.22
N PRO A 592 -11.58 -38.38 26.83
CA PRO A 592 -12.48 -37.99 25.75
C PRO A 592 -13.38 -36.84 26.22
N PRO A 593 -13.56 -35.77 25.41
CA PRO A 593 -14.58 -34.75 25.69
C PRO A 593 -15.97 -35.38 25.59
N PRO A 594 -16.96 -34.92 26.39
CA PRO A 594 -18.33 -35.42 26.26
C PRO A 594 -18.89 -35.05 24.87
N PRO A 595 -19.64 -35.95 24.22
CA PRO A 595 -20.22 -35.67 22.92
C PRO A 595 -21.24 -34.52 23.02
N PRO A 596 -21.33 -33.65 21.99
CA PRO A 596 -22.35 -32.61 21.96
C PRO A 596 -23.75 -33.24 21.91
N PRO A 597 -24.75 -32.65 22.60
CA PRO A 597 -26.10 -33.19 22.61
C PRO A 597 -26.68 -33.19 21.18
N GLY A 598 -26.90 -34.39 20.62
CA GLY A 598 -27.49 -34.59 19.30
C GLY A 598 -26.52 -34.71 18.11
N GLY A 599 -25.20 -34.82 18.34
CA GLY A 599 -24.23 -35.00 17.26
C GLY A 599 -24.13 -36.46 16.80
N LYS A 600 -24.38 -36.72 15.51
CA LYS A 600 -23.88 -37.95 14.85
C LYS A 600 -22.38 -37.81 14.65
N ASP A 601 -21.62 -38.76 15.19
CA ASP A 601 -20.17 -38.86 14.95
C ASP A 601 -19.95 -39.22 13.48
N TRP A 602 -19.30 -38.31 12.76
CA TRP A 602 -18.91 -38.43 11.37
C TRP A 602 -17.55 -39.11 11.21
#